data_AF-A0A815VDR8-F1
#
_entry.id   AF-A0A815VDR8-F1
#
_cell.length_a   1.000
_cell.length_b   1.000
_cell.length_c   1.000
_cell.angle_alpha   90.00
_cell.angle_beta   90.00
_cell.angle_gamma   90.00
#
_symmetry.space_group_name_H-M   'P 1'
#
loop_
_entity.id
_entity.type
_entity.pdbx_description
1 polymer ?
#
loop_
_entity_poly.entity_id
_entity_poly.type
_entity_poly.pdbx_seq_one_letter_code
_entity_poly.pdbx_strand_id
1 'polypeptide(L)'
;MLNKLVNNRLSFVVFFAKRLASIRFNVNLGEQMKMLNNNKQFERALELFDKYREETTIEKCSNWIIIQALKACTEIGDLQRGSNIHNLLSSRLKHDPYVLPSLIHLYSKFIQ
;
A
#
# COMPACT_ATOMS: atom_id res chain seq x y z
N MET A 1 16.88 -5.96 41.23
CA MET A 1 17.19 -4.79 40.37
C MET A 1 17.47 -5.15 38.89
N LEU A 2 18.04 -6.34 38.61
CA LEU A 2 18.40 -6.79 37.25
C LEU A 2 17.21 -7.02 36.28
N ASN A 3 16.10 -7.60 36.74
CA ASN A 3 14.94 -7.91 35.87
C ASN A 3 14.25 -6.69 35.24
N LYS A 4 14.29 -5.53 35.91
CA LYS A 4 13.67 -4.29 35.41
C LYS A 4 14.50 -3.68 34.26
N LEU A 5 15.83 -3.80 34.32
CA LEU A 5 16.76 -3.37 33.27
C LEU A 5 16.72 -4.29 32.05
N VAL A 6 16.61 -5.61 32.26
CA VAL A 6 16.47 -6.60 31.17
C VAL A 6 15.13 -6.42 30.43
N ASN A 7 14.02 -6.23 31.15
CA ASN A 7 12.70 -5.96 30.54
C ASN A 7 12.66 -4.64 29.76
N ASN A 8 13.31 -3.58 30.26
CA ASN A 8 13.41 -2.31 29.54
C ASN A 8 14.27 -2.40 28.28
N ARG A 9 15.37 -3.17 28.29
CA ARG A 9 16.18 -3.41 27.08
C ARG A 9 15.42 -4.27 26.08
N LEU A 10 14.66 -5.27 26.54
CA LEU A 10 13.79 -6.07 25.68
C LEU A 10 12.73 -5.20 24.98
N SER A 11 12.07 -4.28 25.71
CA SER A 11 11.05 -3.41 25.10
C SER A 11 11.64 -2.46 24.06
N PHE A 12 12.86 -1.95 24.27
CA PHE A 12 13.53 -1.08 23.31
C PHE A 12 13.97 -1.84 22.07
N VAL A 13 14.55 -3.04 22.21
CA VAL A 13 14.93 -3.91 21.08
C VAL A 13 13.69 -4.35 20.30
N VAL A 14 12.59 -4.71 20.98
CA VAL A 14 11.31 -5.06 20.33
C VAL A 14 10.70 -3.83 19.62
N PHE A 15 10.74 -2.65 20.24
CA PHE A 15 10.28 -1.41 19.62
C PHE A 15 11.10 -1.05 18.39
N PHE A 16 12.43 -1.14 18.47
CA PHE A 16 13.32 -0.89 17.33
C PHE A 16 13.15 -1.94 16.24
N ALA A 17 12.99 -3.22 16.59
CA ALA A 17 12.74 -4.30 15.63
C ALA A 17 11.39 -4.13 14.93
N LYS A 18 10.32 -3.75 15.65
CA LYS A 18 9.02 -3.40 15.05
C LYS A 18 9.13 -2.18 14.15
N ARG A 19 9.88 -1.15 14.57
CA ARG A 19 10.11 0.05 13.77
C ARG A 19 10.94 -0.24 12.52
N LEU A 20 11.98 -1.07 12.63
CA LEU A 20 12.80 -1.52 11.49
C LEU A 20 12.02 -2.45 10.55
N ALA A 21 11.18 -3.35 11.09
CA ALA A 21 10.29 -4.20 10.29
C ALA A 21 9.25 -3.36 9.56
N SER A 22 8.62 -2.39 10.22
CA SER A 22 7.71 -1.43 9.61
C SER A 22 8.42 -0.59 8.53
N ILE A 23 9.64 -0.08 8.81
CA ILE A 23 10.45 0.62 7.81
C ILE A 23 10.76 -0.28 6.61
N ARG A 24 11.25 -1.51 6.84
CA ARG A 24 11.61 -2.47 5.77
C ARG A 24 10.40 -2.90 4.94
N PHE A 25 9.26 -3.11 5.59
CA PHE A 25 7.99 -3.38 4.92
C PHE A 25 7.58 -2.20 4.03
N ASN A 26 7.77 -0.97 4.51
CA ASN A 26 7.47 0.26 3.78
C ASN A 26 8.36 0.46 2.53
N VAL A 27 9.69 0.25 2.64
CA VAL A 27 10.62 0.53 1.52
C VAL A 27 10.46 -0.47 0.35
N ASN A 28 9.91 -1.66 0.58
CA ASN A 28 9.81 -2.72 -0.43
C ASN A 28 8.36 -3.07 -0.84
N LEU A 29 7.34 -2.46 -0.25
CA LEU A 29 5.94 -2.79 -0.56
C LEU A 29 5.61 -2.62 -2.05
N GLY A 30 5.95 -1.47 -2.63
CA GLY A 30 5.62 -1.18 -4.02
C GLY A 30 6.32 -2.14 -5.00
N GLU A 31 7.54 -2.59 -4.72
CA GLU A 31 8.22 -3.57 -5.57
C GLU A 31 7.62 -4.97 -5.40
N GLN A 32 7.25 -5.37 -4.18
CA GLN A 32 6.53 -6.63 -3.96
C GLN A 32 5.18 -6.64 -4.69
N MET A 33 4.41 -5.55 -4.60
CA MET A 33 3.14 -5.44 -5.32
C MET A 33 3.35 -5.49 -6.84
N LYS A 34 4.38 -4.82 -7.36
CA LYS A 34 4.75 -4.89 -8.78
C LYS A 34 5.09 -6.32 -9.19
N MET A 35 5.87 -7.03 -8.40
CA MET A 35 6.24 -8.44 -8.64
C MET A 35 5.00 -9.34 -8.65
N LEU A 36 4.10 -9.19 -7.67
CA LEU A 36 2.83 -9.92 -7.60
C LEU A 36 1.95 -9.64 -8.84
N ASN A 37 1.81 -8.37 -9.22
CA ASN A 37 1.06 -7.96 -10.40
C ASN A 37 1.65 -8.54 -11.70
N ASN A 38 2.97 -8.55 -11.84
CA ASN A 38 3.63 -9.13 -13.02
C ASN A 38 3.42 -10.65 -13.10
N ASN A 39 3.27 -11.31 -11.95
CA ASN A 39 2.95 -12.73 -11.84
C ASN A 39 1.44 -13.02 -11.88
N LYS A 40 0.60 -12.03 -12.21
CA LYS A 40 -0.88 -12.12 -12.24
C LYS A 40 -1.50 -12.52 -10.91
N GLN A 41 -0.80 -12.27 -9.79
CA GLN A 41 -1.27 -12.52 -8.43
C GLN A 41 -1.91 -11.24 -7.86
N PHE A 42 -2.92 -10.72 -8.56
CA PHE A 42 -3.49 -9.40 -8.31
C PHE A 42 -4.20 -9.32 -6.95
N GLU A 43 -4.93 -10.36 -6.57
CA GLU A 43 -5.60 -10.47 -5.27
C GLU A 43 -4.57 -10.42 -4.13
N ARG A 44 -3.44 -11.12 -4.27
CA ARG A 44 -2.36 -11.08 -3.27
C ARG A 44 -1.68 -9.72 -3.20
N ALA A 45 -1.53 -9.02 -4.33
CA ALA A 45 -1.04 -7.64 -4.36
C ALA A 45 -1.98 -6.73 -3.56
N LEU A 46 -3.29 -6.92 -3.70
CA LEU A 46 -4.32 -6.17 -2.99
C LEU A 46 -4.43 -6.54 -1.50
N GLU A 47 -4.26 -7.81 -1.13
CA GLU A 47 -4.14 -8.22 0.28
C GLU A 47 -2.94 -7.55 0.96
N LEU A 48 -1.82 -7.48 0.25
CA LEU A 48 -0.61 -6.82 0.76
C LEU A 48 -0.83 -5.31 0.92
N PHE A 49 -1.55 -4.69 -0.01
CA PHE A 49 -1.96 -3.29 0.09
C PHE A 49 -2.90 -3.04 1.27
N ASP A 50 -3.88 -3.92 1.52
CA ASP A 50 -4.81 -3.76 2.65
C ASP A 50 -4.08 -3.84 3.99
N LYS A 51 -3.19 -4.83 4.15
CA LYS A 51 -2.34 -4.95 5.35
C LYS A 51 -1.53 -3.68 5.60
N TYR A 52 -0.99 -3.08 4.54
CA TYR A 52 -0.27 -1.82 4.67
C TYR A 52 -1.16 -0.65 5.10
N ARG A 53 -2.42 -0.62 4.65
CA ARG A 53 -3.40 0.41 5.01
C ARG A 53 -3.93 0.27 6.44
N GLU A 54 -3.89 -0.92 7.03
CA GLU A 54 -4.18 -1.09 8.45
C GLU A 54 -3.11 -0.43 9.33
N GLU A 55 -1.86 -0.39 8.87
CA GLU A 55 -0.73 0.20 9.59
C GLU A 55 -0.51 1.68 9.28
N THR A 56 -1.04 2.18 8.16
CA THR A 56 -0.75 3.53 7.64
C THR A 56 -1.94 4.19 6.94
N THR A 57 -2.03 5.51 6.99
CA THR A 57 -3.06 6.23 6.23
C THR A 57 -2.72 6.27 4.74
N ILE A 58 -3.74 6.09 3.90
CA ILE A 58 -3.57 6.07 2.43
C ILE A 58 -3.02 7.38 1.86
N GLU A 59 -3.28 8.50 2.53
CA GLU A 59 -2.73 9.82 2.19
C GLU A 59 -1.20 9.83 2.22
N LYS A 60 -0.60 8.97 3.07
CA LYS A 60 0.86 8.81 3.20
C LYS A 60 1.43 7.72 2.30
N CYS A 61 0.62 6.99 1.54
CA CYS A 61 1.12 6.01 0.56
C CYS A 61 1.92 6.70 -0.53
N SER A 62 2.98 6.09 -1.03
CA SER A 62 3.64 6.60 -2.25
C SER A 62 2.72 6.41 -3.47
N ASN A 63 2.88 7.27 -4.49
CA ASN A 63 2.15 7.11 -5.75
C ASN A 63 2.39 5.73 -6.36
N TRP A 64 3.59 5.20 -6.22
CA TRP A 64 3.97 3.91 -6.77
C TRP A 64 3.10 2.78 -6.20
N ILE A 65 2.88 2.75 -4.88
CA ILE A 65 2.01 1.76 -4.23
C ILE A 65 0.57 1.89 -4.75
N ILE A 66 0.06 3.11 -4.84
CA ILE A 66 -1.29 3.38 -5.33
C ILE A 66 -1.45 2.90 -6.78
N ILE A 67 -0.47 3.19 -7.65
CA ILE A 67 -0.46 2.74 -9.04
C ILE A 67 -0.53 1.21 -9.12
N GLN A 68 0.23 0.49 -8.28
CA GLN A 68 0.17 -0.97 -8.25
C GLN A 68 -1.18 -1.50 -7.73
N ALA A 69 -1.79 -0.84 -6.74
CA ALA A 69 -3.12 -1.21 -6.26
C ALA A 69 -4.19 -1.02 -7.35
N LEU A 70 -4.18 0.12 -8.04
CA LEU A 70 -5.12 0.41 -9.13
C LEU A 70 -4.96 -0.55 -10.30
N LYS A 71 -3.71 -0.90 -10.66
CA LYS A 71 -3.43 -1.95 -11.66
C LYS A 71 -4.09 -3.26 -11.26
N ALA A 72 -3.88 -3.71 -10.03
CA ALA A 72 -4.46 -4.96 -9.54
C ALA A 72 -6.00 -4.92 -9.58
N CYS A 73 -6.63 -3.84 -9.10
CA CYS A 73 -8.09 -3.65 -9.18
C CYS A 73 -8.61 -3.73 -10.63
N THR A 74 -7.88 -3.15 -11.58
CA THR A 74 -8.25 -3.17 -13.00
C THR A 74 -8.24 -4.59 -13.56
N GLU A 75 -7.20 -5.37 -13.24
CA GLU A 75 -7.00 -6.71 -13.79
C GLU A 75 -8.02 -7.74 -13.24
N ILE A 76 -8.48 -7.57 -11.99
CA ILE A 76 -9.51 -8.44 -11.39
C ILE A 76 -10.94 -7.95 -11.60
N GLY A 77 -11.14 -6.80 -12.24
CA GLY A 77 -12.49 -6.25 -12.45
C GLY A 77 -13.12 -5.61 -11.20
N ASP A 78 -12.35 -5.22 -10.18
CA ASP A 78 -12.85 -4.65 -8.93
C ASP A 78 -12.94 -3.12 -8.99
N LEU A 79 -13.92 -2.62 -9.75
CA LEU A 79 -14.20 -1.19 -9.90
C LEU A 79 -14.54 -0.52 -8.57
N GLN A 80 -15.30 -1.21 -7.70
CA GLN A 80 -15.73 -0.66 -6.43
C GLN A 80 -14.53 -0.29 -5.57
N ARG A 81 -13.55 -1.19 -5.46
CA ARG A 81 -12.33 -0.95 -4.71
C ARG A 81 -11.45 0.12 -5.34
N GLY A 82 -11.31 0.13 -6.67
CA GLY A 82 -10.59 1.19 -7.37
C GLY A 82 -11.20 2.58 -7.15
N SER A 83 -12.54 2.67 -7.15
CA SER A 83 -13.27 3.91 -6.85
C SER A 83 -13.09 4.36 -5.40
N ASN A 84 -13.07 3.42 -4.45
CA ASN A 84 -12.78 3.73 -3.05
C ASN A 84 -11.37 4.31 -2.88
N ILE A 85 -10.37 3.76 -3.59
CA ILE A 85 -9.01 4.31 -3.60
C ILE A 85 -9.01 5.73 -4.17
N HIS A 86 -9.69 5.97 -5.30
CA HIS A 86 -9.80 7.30 -5.90
C HIS A 86 -10.40 8.33 -4.93
N ASN A 87 -11.52 8.01 -4.28
CA ASN A 87 -12.18 8.92 -3.34
C ASN A 87 -11.26 9.36 -2.19
N LEU A 88 -10.38 8.47 -1.74
CA LEU A 88 -9.41 8.77 -0.69
C LEU A 88 -8.24 9.66 -1.16
N LEU A 89 -8.07 9.82 -2.47
CA LEU A 89 -7.00 10.64 -3.08
C LEU A 89 -7.48 12.01 -3.57
N SER A 90 -8.77 12.30 -3.46
CA SER A 90 -9.43 13.50 -3.99
C SER A 90 -8.68 14.82 -3.71
N SER A 91 -8.19 14.99 -2.48
CA SER A 91 -7.43 16.18 -2.05
C SER A 91 -6.00 16.22 -2.60
N ARG A 92 -5.38 15.05 -2.78
CA ARG A 92 -3.99 14.89 -3.20
C ARG A 92 -3.81 15.06 -4.72
N LEU A 93 -4.77 14.60 -5.52
CA LEU A 93 -4.65 14.59 -6.99
C LEU A 93 -4.43 15.99 -7.60
N LYS A 94 -4.86 17.07 -6.92
CA LYS A 94 -4.60 18.45 -7.33
C LYS A 94 -3.12 18.83 -7.33
N HIS A 95 -2.34 18.22 -6.44
CA HIS A 95 -0.92 18.53 -6.23
C HIS A 95 0.01 17.43 -6.74
N ASP A 96 -0.53 16.24 -6.99
CA ASP A 96 0.24 15.04 -7.29
C ASP A 96 -0.45 14.19 -8.39
N PRO A 97 -0.33 14.59 -9.67
CA PRO A 97 -1.10 14.01 -10.78
C PRO A 97 -0.56 12.66 -11.27
N TYR A 98 0.52 12.13 -10.70
CA TYR A 98 1.19 10.92 -11.19
C TYR A 98 0.32 9.66 -11.16
N VAL A 99 -0.74 9.65 -10.34
CA VAL A 99 -1.69 8.54 -10.24
C VAL A 99 -2.78 8.60 -11.33
N LEU A 100 -3.00 9.76 -11.97
CA LEU A 100 -4.09 9.98 -12.92
C LEU A 100 -4.10 8.97 -14.10
N PRO A 101 -2.96 8.65 -14.75
CA PRO A 101 -2.97 7.67 -15.84
C PRO A 101 -3.51 6.30 -15.42
N SER A 102 -3.21 5.87 -14.19
CA SER A 102 -3.70 4.59 -13.65
C SER A 102 -5.20 4.64 -13.33
N LEU A 103 -5.71 5.78 -12.88
CA LEU A 103 -7.15 5.98 -12.69
C LEU A 103 -7.91 5.97 -14.03
N ILE A 104 -7.37 6.66 -15.04
CA ILE A 104 -7.93 6.64 -16.40
C ILE A 104 -7.97 5.20 -16.92
N HIS A 105 -6.87 4.46 -16.77
CA HIS A 105 -6.81 3.06 -17.18
C HIS A 105 -7.86 2.20 -16.48
N LEU A 106 -7.98 2.32 -15.15
CA LEU A 106 -9.03 1.63 -14.36
C LEU A 106 -10.41 1.92 -14.95
N TYR A 107 -10.84 3.19 -14.99
CA TYR A 107 -12.21 3.51 -15.41
C TYR A 107 -12.48 3.18 -16.88
N SER A 108 -11.49 3.31 -17.76
CA SER A 108 -11.64 2.98 -19.19
C SER A 108 -12.04 1.53 -19.43
N LYS A 109 -11.65 0.61 -18.54
CA LYS A 109 -11.96 -0.82 -18.63
C LYS A 109 -13.40 -1.19 -18.27
N PHE A 110 -14.12 -0.30 -17.57
CA PHE A 110 -15.50 -0.56 -17.11
C PHE A 110 -16.55 0.28 -17.84
N ILE A 111 -16.13 1.02 -18.88
CA ILE A 111 -17.02 1.85 -19.71
C ILE A 111 -17.35 1.14 -21.05
N GLN A 112 -16.77 -0.04 -21.32
CA GLN A 112 -17.07 -0.92 -22.46
C GLN A 112 -18.00 -2.04 -22.04
#